data_AF-D8QGZ5-F1
#
_entry.id   AF-D8QGZ5-F1
#
_cell.length_a   1.000
_cell.length_b   1.000
_cell.length_c   1.000
_cell.angle_alpha   90.00
_cell.angle_beta   90.00
_cell.angle_gamma   90.00
#
_symmetry.space_group_name_H-M   'P 1'
#
loop_
_entity.id
_entity.type
_entity.pdbx_description
1 polymer ?
#
loop_
_entity_poly.entity_id
_entity_poly.type
_entity_poly.pdbx_seq_one_letter_code
_entity_poly.pdbx_strand_id
1 'polypeptide(L)'
;MQESRTRSSQHGHSDSTTPQAAVGSVRKRQSTTPASRRRGQPPQESANSRRYTPYSLSSKPTPTLSDDDSDSGPDLDEDDPSPSSAVSRARLSTPPRNIDRDTRRPRRWRLVDKSPLGLTDVVTGTDNSNGILQDCHLANRAYGWNHPKFISGMELILSLPPGTFNLDGTGNRIFLEPSMHVLMDRGKFTFFPERKVLIRLLTALRREYLSLPDGQEGPIRRNAAGFPHHKDVFPEETWLYHTAPLSSWTGTRPITCLVSVDENGRALHKEYSPPWNDPLPITEMHCSPYLVVWTAYKWLRKGAHAPAHLADEEDLVIEIGRIMWQYASIPDECY
;
A
#
# COMPACT_ATOMS: atom_id res chain seq x y z
N MET A 1 7.00 21.81 -64.83
CA MET A 1 6.87 23.26 -64.55
C MET A 1 6.89 23.39 -63.03
N GLN A 2 8.05 23.67 -62.43
CA GLN A 2 8.53 25.02 -62.04
C GLN A 2 7.60 25.62 -60.96
N GLU A 3 8.00 26.02 -59.74
CA GLU A 3 9.26 26.54 -59.15
C GLU A 3 9.24 26.18 -57.63
N SER A 4 10.30 25.71 -56.96
CA SER A 4 11.55 26.38 -56.55
C SER A 4 11.37 27.67 -55.74
N ARG A 5 11.48 27.59 -54.39
CA ARG A 5 11.97 28.70 -53.55
C ARG A 5 12.64 28.22 -52.26
N THR A 6 13.95 28.25 -52.31
CA THR A 6 14.94 28.24 -51.23
C THR A 6 14.89 29.53 -50.40
N ARG A 7 15.08 29.44 -49.08
CA ARG A 7 15.72 30.51 -48.30
C ARG A 7 16.65 29.93 -47.23
N SER A 8 17.92 30.32 -47.37
CA SER A 8 19.02 30.20 -46.43
C SER A 8 19.06 31.40 -45.48
N SER A 9 19.51 31.17 -44.24
CA SER A 9 20.31 32.05 -43.36
C SER A 9 20.62 31.20 -42.11
N GLN A 10 21.80 30.66 -41.82
CA GLN A 10 23.14 31.20 -41.56
C GLN A 10 23.26 32.22 -40.41
N HIS A 11 24.21 31.87 -39.50
CA HIS A 11 24.93 32.60 -38.44
C HIS A 11 24.26 32.60 -37.03
N GLY A 12 24.96 32.28 -35.93
CA GLY A 12 26.42 32.28 -35.71
C GLY A 12 26.91 31.45 -34.52
N HIS A 13 28.23 31.28 -34.52
CA HIS A 13 29.11 30.71 -33.51
C HIS A 13 29.34 31.67 -32.33
N SER A 14 29.48 31.09 -31.13
CA SER A 14 30.41 31.44 -30.02
C SER A 14 29.93 30.71 -28.77
N ASP A 15 30.70 30.32 -27.76
CA ASP A 15 32.13 30.09 -27.60
C ASP A 15 32.26 29.09 -26.43
N SER A 16 33.36 28.34 -26.46
CA SER A 16 33.90 27.55 -25.37
C SER A 16 34.03 28.31 -24.05
N THR A 17 33.74 27.69 -22.89
CA THR A 17 34.64 27.76 -21.72
C THR A 17 34.37 26.60 -20.76
N THR A 18 35.35 25.70 -20.66
CA THR A 18 35.54 24.76 -19.54
C THR A 18 36.36 25.46 -18.44
N PRO A 19 36.06 25.23 -17.16
CA PRO A 19 37.12 25.12 -16.14
C PRO A 19 36.94 23.80 -15.36
N GLN A 20 37.85 22.84 -15.50
CA GLN A 20 39.09 22.66 -14.71
C GLN A 20 38.90 22.69 -13.18
N ALA A 21 39.40 21.59 -12.62
CA ALA A 21 39.44 21.20 -11.22
C ALA A 21 40.10 22.23 -10.30
N ALA A 22 39.57 22.32 -9.07
CA ALA A 22 40.30 22.84 -7.93
C ALA A 22 40.32 21.78 -6.82
N VAL A 23 41.54 21.30 -6.57
CA VAL A 23 41.99 20.52 -5.42
C VAL A 23 42.19 21.46 -4.22
N GLY A 24 41.80 21.02 -3.03
CA GLY A 24 42.11 21.67 -1.74
C GLY A 24 40.86 21.73 -0.85
N SER A 25 40.90 21.51 0.46
CA SER A 25 42.01 21.34 1.38
C SER A 25 41.45 20.65 2.64
N VAL A 26 42.17 19.64 3.11
CA VAL A 26 41.98 19.03 4.43
C VAL A 26 42.19 20.11 5.49
N ARG A 27 41.21 20.33 6.38
CA ARG A 27 41.38 21.10 7.61
C ARG A 27 41.07 20.21 8.80
N LYS A 28 42.13 19.68 9.40
CA LYS A 28 42.15 19.17 10.79
C LYS A 28 41.74 20.31 11.72
N ARG A 29 40.71 20.11 12.54
CA ARG A 29 40.55 20.82 13.81
C ARG A 29 40.68 19.82 14.94
N GLN A 30 41.79 19.95 15.66
CA GLN A 30 42.05 19.33 16.95
C GLN A 30 41.47 20.21 18.07
N SER A 31 41.11 19.54 19.17
CA SER A 31 41.00 20.03 20.55
C SER A 31 39.84 21.02 20.81
N THR A 32 39.08 20.96 21.90
CA THR A 32 39.46 20.72 23.30
C THR A 32 38.28 20.18 24.12
N THR A 33 38.53 19.15 24.93
CA THR A 33 37.78 18.86 26.17
C THR A 33 38.00 20.00 27.18
N PRO A 34 37.03 20.24 28.08
CA PRO A 34 37.35 20.00 29.48
C PRO A 34 36.23 19.28 30.26
N ALA A 35 36.72 18.52 31.23
CA ALA A 35 35.99 17.79 32.25
C ALA A 35 35.35 18.71 33.31
N SER A 36 34.62 18.06 34.23
CA SER A 36 34.02 18.55 35.50
C SER A 36 32.51 18.76 35.38
N ARG A 37 31.63 18.16 36.19
CA ARG A 37 31.75 17.97 37.64
C ARG A 37 30.72 16.95 38.14
N ARG A 38 31.19 16.02 38.97
CA ARG A 38 30.40 15.18 39.89
C ARG A 38 29.56 16.02 40.85
N ARG A 39 28.31 15.61 41.08
CA ARG A 39 27.45 15.71 42.30
C ARG A 39 26.10 15.14 41.85
N GLY A 40 25.42 14.19 42.46
CA GLY A 40 25.48 13.49 43.74
C GLY A 40 24.05 12.97 43.92
N GLN A 41 23.85 11.66 43.94
CA GLN A 41 22.58 11.06 44.38
C GLN A 41 22.42 11.25 45.90
N PRO A 42 21.19 11.23 46.43
CA PRO A 42 20.66 9.98 46.99
C PRO A 42 19.21 9.66 46.58
N PRO A 43 18.75 8.42 46.85
CA PRO A 43 17.46 7.89 46.43
C PRO A 43 16.34 8.34 47.38
N GLN A 44 15.13 8.50 46.86
CA GLN A 44 13.93 8.48 47.69
C GLN A 44 13.09 7.27 47.33
N GLU A 45 13.30 6.22 48.12
CA GLU A 45 12.24 5.29 48.49
C GLU A 45 11.17 6.07 49.25
N SER A 46 9.92 5.95 48.82
CA SER A 46 8.80 5.98 49.75
C SER A 46 7.76 4.97 49.31
N ALA A 47 7.73 3.88 50.07
CA ALA A 47 6.61 2.99 50.15
C ALA A 47 5.36 3.77 50.55
N ASN A 48 4.24 3.57 49.84
CA ASN A 48 2.95 3.73 50.47
C ASN A 48 1.89 2.81 49.88
N SER A 49 1.68 1.73 50.64
CA SER A 49 0.38 1.30 51.13
C SER A 49 -0.70 0.99 50.10
N ARG A 50 -0.74 -0.29 49.74
CA ARG A 50 -1.95 -0.99 49.30
C ARG A 50 -3.06 -0.80 50.33
N ARG A 51 -4.10 -0.04 49.99
CA ARG A 51 -5.43 -0.18 50.58
C ARG A 51 -6.32 -0.88 49.58
N TYR A 52 -6.61 -2.14 49.86
CA TYR A 52 -7.74 -2.86 49.30
C TYR A 52 -9.02 -2.25 49.86
N THR A 53 -9.88 -1.72 48.99
CA THR A 53 -11.31 -1.56 49.27
C THR A 53 -12.07 -2.53 48.37
N PRO A 54 -12.96 -3.38 48.92
CA PRO A 54 -13.79 -4.25 48.12
C PRO A 54 -15.00 -3.43 47.64
N TYR A 55 -15.07 -3.17 46.33
CA TYR A 55 -16.30 -2.69 45.72
C TYR A 55 -16.96 -3.81 44.91
N SER A 56 -18.20 -4.05 45.33
CA SER A 56 -19.25 -4.89 44.79
C SER A 56 -19.19 -5.16 43.29
N LEU A 57 -19.13 -6.45 42.97
CA LEU A 57 -19.46 -7.02 41.67
C LEU A 57 -20.95 -6.81 41.38
N SER A 58 -21.26 -5.89 40.47
CA SER A 58 -22.49 -5.92 39.68
C SER A 58 -22.19 -5.30 38.34
N SER A 59 -21.82 -6.14 37.39
CA SER A 59 -21.67 -5.77 35.99
C SER A 59 -22.04 -6.97 35.14
N LYS A 60 -23.16 -6.82 34.44
CA LYS A 60 -23.66 -7.75 33.43
C LYS A 60 -22.57 -7.97 32.36
N PRO A 61 -22.31 -9.21 31.93
CA PRO A 61 -21.35 -9.45 30.86
C PRO A 61 -21.91 -8.87 29.56
N THR A 62 -21.21 -7.87 29.03
CA THR A 62 -21.36 -7.40 27.65
C THR A 62 -20.53 -8.37 26.80
N PRO A 63 -21.06 -8.93 25.69
CA PRO A 63 -20.34 -9.92 24.91
C PRO A 63 -19.14 -9.24 24.24
N THR A 64 -17.95 -9.62 24.68
CA THR A 64 -16.68 -9.25 24.05
C THR A 64 -16.51 -10.15 22.85
N LEU A 65 -16.50 -9.54 21.66
CA LEU A 65 -15.95 -10.10 20.43
C LEU A 65 -14.44 -10.26 20.64
N SER A 66 -14.02 -11.39 21.18
CA SER A 66 -12.62 -11.79 21.27
C SER A 66 -12.38 -12.99 20.35
N ASP A 67 -11.52 -12.74 19.36
CA ASP A 67 -10.42 -13.62 18.95
C ASP A 67 -10.77 -15.09 18.66
N ASP A 68 -11.19 -15.33 17.42
CA ASP A 68 -11.24 -16.68 16.83
C ASP A 68 -10.58 -16.69 15.44
N ASP A 69 -9.35 -16.16 15.39
CA ASP A 69 -8.46 -16.19 14.21
C ASP A 69 -7.15 -16.95 14.57
N SER A 70 -7.26 -18.04 15.34
CA SER A 70 -6.19 -19.04 15.52
C SER A 70 -6.58 -20.36 14.86
N ASP A 71 -6.80 -20.32 13.55
CA ASP A 71 -6.81 -21.53 12.73
C ASP A 71 -5.37 -21.85 12.29
N SER A 72 -4.55 -22.26 13.26
CA SER A 72 -3.32 -23.03 13.01
C SER A 72 -3.68 -24.52 13.03
N GLY A 73 -4.60 -24.92 12.16
CA GLY A 73 -4.78 -26.33 11.84
C GLY A 73 -3.54 -26.85 11.10
N PRO A 74 -3.09 -28.09 11.35
CA PRO A 74 -2.02 -28.68 10.56
C PRO A 74 -2.47 -28.75 9.09
N ASP A 75 -1.61 -28.26 8.19
CA ASP A 75 -1.76 -28.42 6.74
C ASP A 75 -1.90 -29.92 6.42
N LEU A 76 -3.14 -30.39 6.30
CA LEU A 76 -3.44 -31.66 5.67
C LEU A 76 -3.29 -31.46 4.16
N ASP A 77 -2.12 -31.88 3.67
CA ASP A 77 -1.86 -32.24 2.28
C ASP A 77 -2.85 -33.33 1.83
N GLU A 78 -4.07 -32.95 1.46
CA GLU A 78 -5.00 -33.84 0.74
C GLU A 78 -5.66 -33.09 -0.42
N ASP A 79 -5.07 -33.30 -1.60
CA ASP A 79 -5.70 -33.90 -2.79
C ASP A 79 -5.11 -33.29 -4.08
N ASP A 80 -4.26 -34.10 -4.70
CA ASP A 80 -3.84 -34.00 -6.10
C ASP A 80 -4.89 -34.73 -6.97
N PRO A 81 -5.79 -34.03 -7.69
CA PRO A 81 -6.69 -34.69 -8.61
C PRO A 81 -5.95 -34.95 -9.93
N SER A 82 -5.65 -36.23 -10.15
CA SER A 82 -5.24 -36.79 -11.45
C SER A 82 -6.09 -36.26 -12.62
N PRO A 83 -5.50 -36.10 -13.82
CA PRO A 83 -6.09 -35.35 -14.92
C PRO A 83 -7.06 -36.23 -15.72
N SER A 84 -8.36 -36.11 -15.44
CA SER A 84 -9.39 -36.58 -16.39
C SER A 84 -10.33 -35.44 -16.75
N SER A 85 -10.17 -34.97 -17.98
CA SER A 85 -11.20 -34.53 -18.92
C SER A 85 -12.29 -33.54 -18.45
N ALA A 86 -12.32 -32.38 -19.13
CA ALA A 86 -13.45 -31.45 -19.20
C ALA A 86 -13.79 -30.64 -17.94
N VAL A 87 -12.78 -30.30 -17.13
CA VAL A 87 -12.90 -29.20 -16.19
C VAL A 87 -12.82 -27.87 -16.94
N SER A 88 -14.02 -27.41 -17.32
CA SER A 88 -14.35 -26.08 -17.79
C SER A 88 -13.47 -24.97 -17.17
N ARG A 89 -13.12 -23.98 -18.01
CA ARG A 89 -12.44 -22.69 -17.73
C ARG A 89 -12.99 -21.87 -16.52
N ALA A 90 -13.94 -22.41 -15.76
CA ALA A 90 -14.55 -21.84 -14.57
C ALA A 90 -13.66 -21.88 -13.29
N ARG A 91 -12.51 -22.58 -13.29
CA ARG A 91 -11.63 -22.69 -12.09
C ARG A 91 -10.74 -21.46 -11.78
N LEU A 92 -10.77 -20.44 -12.65
CA LEU A 92 -10.03 -19.18 -12.48
C LEU A 92 -10.84 -18.07 -11.80
N SER A 93 -12.14 -18.26 -11.58
CA SER A 93 -12.99 -17.25 -10.94
C SER A 93 -13.07 -17.52 -9.45
N THR A 94 -12.73 -16.54 -8.62
CA THR A 94 -13.20 -16.50 -7.23
C THR A 94 -14.73 -16.56 -7.24
N PRO A 95 -15.41 -17.22 -6.26
CA PRO A 95 -16.83 -17.46 -6.33
C PRO A 95 -17.63 -16.18 -6.62
N PRO A 96 -18.58 -16.20 -7.57
CA PRO A 96 -19.44 -15.06 -7.83
C PRO A 96 -20.45 -14.97 -6.70
N ARG A 97 -20.14 -14.16 -5.68
CA ARG A 97 -21.05 -13.49 -4.73
C ARG A 97 -20.23 -12.80 -3.65
N ASN A 98 -20.78 -11.70 -3.15
CA ASN A 98 -20.29 -10.97 -1.99
C ASN A 98 -19.96 -11.95 -0.87
N ILE A 99 -18.67 -12.04 -0.56
CA ILE A 99 -18.07 -12.43 0.70
C ILE A 99 -19.11 -13.00 1.68
N ASP A 100 -19.41 -14.28 1.58
CA ASP A 100 -20.15 -14.95 2.66
C ASP A 100 -19.15 -15.11 3.81
N ARG A 101 -19.56 -14.80 5.05
CA ARG A 101 -18.73 -15.00 6.25
C ARG A 101 -18.19 -16.43 6.28
N ASP A 102 -19.00 -17.37 5.79
CA ASP A 102 -18.73 -18.79 5.75
C ASP A 102 -17.89 -19.23 4.52
N THR A 103 -17.56 -18.31 3.60
CA THR A 103 -16.65 -18.62 2.48
C THR A 103 -15.23 -18.82 2.99
N ARG A 104 -14.66 -20.01 2.74
CA ARG A 104 -13.25 -20.30 3.02
C ARG A 104 -12.34 -19.29 2.31
N ARG A 105 -11.35 -18.76 3.05
CA ARG A 105 -10.35 -17.84 2.48
C ARG A 105 -9.66 -18.50 1.27
N PRO A 106 -9.39 -17.77 0.17
CA PRO A 106 -8.69 -18.35 -0.97
C PRO A 106 -7.28 -18.79 -0.56
N ARG A 107 -6.87 -19.97 -1.03
CA ARG A 107 -5.58 -20.59 -0.71
C ARG A 107 -4.41 -19.63 -0.96
N ARG A 108 -3.44 -19.64 -0.03
CA ARG A 108 -2.28 -18.73 0.00
C ARG A 108 -1.43 -18.77 -1.29
N TRP A 109 -1.28 -19.95 -1.91
CA TRP A 109 -0.45 -20.12 -3.12
C TRP A 109 -0.87 -19.22 -4.29
N ARG A 110 -2.17 -18.91 -4.44
CA ARG A 110 -2.65 -18.00 -5.49
C ARG A 110 -2.11 -16.59 -5.34
N LEU A 111 -1.90 -16.16 -4.10
CA LEU A 111 -1.31 -14.87 -3.80
C LEU A 111 0.20 -14.89 -4.06
N VAL A 112 0.87 -16.00 -3.74
CA VAL A 112 2.30 -16.19 -4.04
C VAL A 112 2.58 -16.10 -5.54
N ASP A 113 1.78 -16.81 -6.36
CA ASP A 113 1.94 -16.81 -7.82
C ASP A 113 1.72 -15.43 -8.44
N LYS A 114 0.92 -14.58 -7.79
CA LYS A 114 0.58 -13.25 -8.29
C LYS A 114 1.55 -12.18 -7.78
N SER A 115 2.15 -12.39 -6.61
CA SER A 115 3.05 -11.45 -5.97
C SER A 115 4.38 -11.38 -6.75
N PRO A 116 4.80 -10.21 -7.24
CA PRO A 116 6.10 -10.07 -7.90
C PRO A 116 7.26 -10.37 -6.94
N LEU A 117 7.04 -10.28 -5.63
CA LEU A 117 8.02 -10.59 -4.59
C LEU A 117 7.85 -12.00 -3.99
N GLY A 118 6.90 -12.79 -4.49
CA GLY A 118 6.54 -14.08 -3.91
C GLY A 118 6.09 -13.96 -2.45
N LEU A 119 6.65 -14.80 -1.58
CA LEU A 119 6.43 -14.83 -0.12
C LEU A 119 7.39 -13.89 0.61
N THR A 120 7.25 -12.59 0.37
CA THR A 120 8.10 -11.54 0.95
C THR A 120 7.23 -10.39 1.47
N ASP A 121 7.59 -9.79 2.60
CA ASP A 121 6.94 -8.58 3.11
C ASP A 121 7.14 -7.41 2.15
N VAL A 122 6.05 -6.75 1.75
CA VAL A 122 6.08 -5.68 0.73
C VAL A 122 6.70 -4.36 1.24
N VAL A 123 6.95 -4.20 2.54
CA VAL A 123 7.54 -3.00 3.16
C VAL A 123 9.00 -3.23 3.56
N THR A 124 9.28 -4.31 4.30
CA THR A 124 10.60 -4.61 4.85
C THR A 124 11.46 -5.42 3.87
N GLY A 125 10.86 -6.10 2.90
CA GLY A 125 11.57 -7.00 1.99
C GLY A 125 12.06 -8.28 2.68
N THR A 126 11.62 -8.57 3.92
CA THR A 126 11.95 -9.80 4.63
C THR A 126 11.22 -10.98 3.98
N ASP A 127 11.94 -12.07 3.72
CA ASP A 127 11.34 -13.30 3.22
C ASP A 127 10.49 -14.02 4.30
N ASN A 128 9.72 -15.03 3.88
CA ASN A 128 8.92 -15.85 4.78
C ASN A 128 9.66 -17.07 5.35
N SER A 129 10.99 -17.04 5.46
CA SER A 129 11.77 -18.19 5.99
C SER A 129 11.32 -18.63 7.39
N ASN A 130 10.90 -17.67 8.22
CA ASN A 130 10.38 -17.92 9.57
C ASN A 130 8.88 -18.22 9.62
N GLY A 131 8.19 -18.26 8.48
CA GLY A 131 6.74 -18.54 8.42
C GLY A 131 5.84 -17.47 9.03
N ILE A 132 6.37 -16.26 9.30
CA ILE A 132 5.65 -15.21 10.06
C ILE A 132 4.76 -14.31 9.20
N LEU A 133 4.90 -14.32 7.88
CA LEU A 133 4.15 -13.38 7.03
C LEU A 133 2.66 -13.71 7.06
N GLN A 134 1.86 -12.67 7.22
CA GLN A 134 0.42 -12.68 7.19
C GLN A 134 -0.11 -12.24 5.83
N ASP A 135 -1.24 -12.81 5.46
CA ASP A 135 -2.06 -12.35 4.35
C ASP A 135 -2.94 -11.20 4.82
N CYS A 136 -2.75 -10.04 4.21
CA CYS A 136 -3.34 -8.79 4.63
C CYS A 136 -4.17 -8.20 3.49
N HIS A 137 -5.43 -7.85 3.79
CA HIS A 137 -6.30 -7.14 2.85
C HIS A 137 -6.04 -5.63 2.90
N LEU A 138 -5.86 -5.00 1.74
CA LEU A 138 -5.78 -3.55 1.62
C LEU A 138 -7.12 -2.92 2.00
N ALA A 139 -8.20 -3.29 1.31
CA ALA A 139 -9.56 -2.95 1.68
C ALA A 139 -10.16 -4.06 2.55
N ASN A 140 -10.37 -3.76 3.83
CA ASN A 140 -10.80 -4.74 4.83
C ASN A 140 -12.16 -5.39 4.43
N ARG A 141 -12.22 -6.72 4.53
CA ARG A 141 -13.39 -7.56 4.26
C ARG A 141 -14.68 -7.07 4.95
N ALA A 142 -14.56 -6.55 6.18
CA ALA A 142 -15.67 -6.02 6.95
C ALA A 142 -16.38 -4.82 6.29
N TYR A 143 -15.71 -4.09 5.39
CA TYR A 143 -16.36 -3.02 4.61
C TYR A 143 -17.44 -3.58 3.69
N GLY A 144 -17.16 -4.71 3.03
CA GLY A 144 -18.12 -5.35 2.13
C GLY A 144 -19.39 -5.79 2.87
N TRP A 145 -19.25 -6.27 4.11
CA TRP A 145 -20.36 -6.70 4.95
C TRP A 145 -21.17 -5.55 5.52
N ASN A 146 -20.50 -4.56 6.11
CA ASN A 146 -21.16 -3.48 6.84
C ASN A 146 -21.66 -2.38 5.90
N HIS A 147 -21.11 -2.28 4.69
CA HIS A 147 -21.44 -1.23 3.73
C HIS A 147 -21.69 -1.82 2.33
N PRO A 148 -22.85 -2.44 2.06
CA PRO A 148 -23.16 -2.98 0.73
C PRO A 148 -23.03 -1.94 -0.40
N LYS A 149 -23.26 -0.65 -0.10
CA LYS A 149 -23.06 0.45 -1.05
C LYS A 149 -21.60 0.63 -1.47
N PHE A 150 -20.63 0.27 -0.62
CA PHE A 150 -19.23 0.23 -1.01
C PHE A 150 -19.02 -0.76 -2.15
N ILE A 151 -19.54 -1.99 -2.04
CA ILE A 151 -19.43 -3.00 -3.09
C ILE A 151 -20.06 -2.50 -4.39
N SER A 152 -21.31 -2.02 -4.36
CA SER A 152 -21.98 -1.51 -5.56
C SER A 152 -21.29 -0.29 -6.16
N GLY A 153 -20.73 0.59 -5.33
CA GLY A 153 -19.93 1.73 -5.76
C GLY A 153 -18.64 1.30 -6.45
N MET A 154 -17.93 0.31 -5.89
CA MET A 154 -16.73 -0.26 -6.50
C MET A 154 -17.05 -0.96 -7.83
N GLU A 155 -18.15 -1.70 -7.91
CA GLU A 155 -18.60 -2.33 -9.17
C GLU A 155 -18.88 -1.29 -10.25
N LEU A 156 -19.53 -0.18 -9.89
CA LEU A 156 -19.82 0.90 -10.81
C LEU A 156 -18.54 1.58 -11.32
N ILE A 157 -17.61 1.95 -10.45
CA ILE A 157 -16.38 2.68 -10.86
C ILE A 157 -15.38 1.78 -11.59
N LEU A 158 -15.33 0.49 -11.27
CA LEU A 158 -14.49 -0.50 -11.95
C LEU A 158 -15.13 -1.03 -13.25
N SER A 159 -16.38 -0.62 -13.51
CA SER A 159 -17.22 -1.09 -14.60
C SER A 159 -17.32 -2.63 -14.63
N LEU A 160 -17.55 -3.21 -13.45
CA LEU A 160 -17.80 -4.63 -13.24
C LEU A 160 -19.32 -4.92 -13.27
N PRO A 161 -19.74 -6.13 -13.67
CA PRO A 161 -21.12 -6.56 -13.50
C PRO A 161 -21.52 -6.59 -12.00
N PRO A 162 -22.80 -6.32 -11.66
CA PRO A 162 -23.26 -6.40 -10.27
C PRO A 162 -23.04 -7.78 -9.64
N GLY A 163 -22.61 -7.80 -8.38
CA GLY A 163 -22.31 -9.01 -7.60
C GLY A 163 -21.03 -9.75 -7.99
N THR A 164 -20.12 -9.11 -8.73
CA THR A 164 -18.86 -9.72 -9.18
C THR A 164 -17.62 -9.12 -8.53
N PHE A 165 -17.74 -7.97 -7.86
CA PHE A 165 -16.62 -7.43 -7.10
C PHE A 165 -16.35 -8.27 -5.86
N ASN A 166 -15.09 -8.65 -5.69
CA ASN A 166 -14.69 -9.58 -4.65
C ASN A 166 -13.46 -9.07 -3.89
N LEU A 167 -13.64 -8.75 -2.61
CA LEU A 167 -12.55 -8.28 -1.75
C LEU A 167 -11.55 -9.38 -1.39
N ASP A 168 -11.90 -10.66 -1.53
CA ASP A 168 -10.95 -11.75 -1.30
C ASP A 168 -10.06 -12.03 -2.53
N GLY A 169 -10.19 -11.24 -3.60
CA GLY A 169 -9.35 -11.31 -4.78
C GLY A 169 -7.89 -10.98 -4.46
N THR A 170 -6.95 -11.57 -5.22
CA THR A 170 -5.51 -11.32 -5.05
C THR A 170 -5.16 -9.85 -5.20
N GLY A 171 -5.82 -9.12 -6.10
CA GLY A 171 -5.63 -7.67 -6.25
C GLY A 171 -5.97 -6.81 -5.02
N ASN A 172 -6.53 -7.39 -3.94
CA ASN A 172 -6.78 -6.71 -2.67
C ASN A 172 -5.87 -7.22 -1.53
N ARG A 173 -4.92 -8.11 -1.80
CA ARG A 173 -4.16 -8.83 -0.76
C ARG A 173 -2.67 -8.64 -0.95
N ILE A 174 -1.94 -8.56 0.16
CA ILE A 174 -0.47 -8.47 0.21
C ILE A 174 0.07 -9.33 1.35
N PHE A 175 1.37 -9.63 1.30
CA PHE A 175 2.08 -10.21 2.44
C PHE A 175 2.70 -9.12 3.29
N LEU A 176 2.42 -9.16 4.59
CA LEU A 176 3.02 -8.30 5.59
C LEU A 176 3.44 -9.12 6.82
N GLU A 177 4.55 -8.75 7.44
CA GLU A 177 4.92 -9.15 8.79
C GLU A 177 3.83 -8.68 9.76
N PRO A 178 3.58 -9.43 10.86
CA PRO A 178 2.50 -9.10 11.78
C PRO A 178 2.60 -7.68 12.35
N SER A 179 3.83 -7.21 12.59
CA SER A 179 4.03 -5.86 13.13
C SER A 179 3.69 -4.77 12.12
N MET A 180 3.98 -4.98 10.84
CA MET A 180 3.60 -4.05 9.76
C MET A 180 2.10 -4.13 9.47
N HIS A 181 1.51 -5.33 9.46
CA HIS A 181 0.06 -5.50 9.30
C HIS A 181 -0.73 -4.68 10.34
N VAL A 182 -0.38 -4.82 11.63
CA VAL A 182 -1.01 -4.06 12.72
C VAL A 182 -0.86 -2.55 12.55
N LEU A 183 0.29 -2.09 12.04
CA LEU A 183 0.53 -0.66 11.80
C LEU A 183 -0.32 -0.14 10.62
N MET A 184 -0.49 -0.92 9.56
CA MET A 184 -1.37 -0.56 8.44
C MET A 184 -2.83 -0.47 8.86
N ASP A 185 -3.31 -1.47 9.62
CA ASP A 185 -4.68 -1.52 10.14
C ASP A 185 -5.01 -0.37 11.09
N ARG A 186 -3.99 0.15 11.78
CA ARG A 186 -4.09 1.32 12.67
C ARG A 186 -3.83 2.65 11.95
N GLY A 187 -3.70 2.64 10.63
CA GLY A 187 -3.49 3.83 9.81
C GLY A 187 -2.17 4.52 10.08
N LYS A 188 -1.15 3.78 10.53
CA LYS A 188 0.20 4.31 10.78
C LYS A 188 1.00 4.45 9.49
N PHE A 189 0.74 3.62 8.50
CA PHE A 189 1.23 3.82 7.14
C PHE A 189 0.19 3.32 6.14
N THR A 190 0.42 3.66 4.88
CA THR A 190 -0.33 3.12 3.74
C THR A 190 0.58 3.07 2.51
N PHE A 191 0.04 2.72 1.35
CA PHE A 191 0.76 2.73 0.09
C PHE A 191 0.16 3.78 -0.83
N PHE A 192 1.01 4.51 -1.55
CA PHE A 192 0.60 5.40 -2.63
C PHE A 192 1.11 4.83 -3.96
N PRO A 193 0.26 4.60 -4.97
CA PRO A 193 0.74 4.32 -6.32
C PRO A 193 1.61 5.48 -6.82
N GLU A 194 2.55 5.21 -7.73
CA GLU A 194 3.30 6.29 -8.39
C GLU A 194 2.38 7.35 -8.99
N ARG A 195 2.85 8.61 -9.00
CA ARG A 195 2.10 9.77 -9.53
C ARG A 195 1.47 9.52 -10.90
N LYS A 196 2.17 8.85 -11.82
CA LYS A 196 1.65 8.53 -13.17
C LYS A 196 0.41 7.63 -13.12
N VAL A 197 0.39 6.67 -12.19
CA VAL A 197 -0.73 5.75 -11.96
C VAL A 197 -1.91 6.51 -11.35
N LEU A 198 -1.63 7.39 -10.37
CA LEU A 198 -2.64 8.25 -9.75
C LEU A 198 -3.30 9.20 -10.76
N ILE A 199 -2.52 9.89 -11.59
CA ILE A 199 -3.05 10.78 -12.64
C ILE A 199 -3.97 9.99 -13.59
N ARG A 200 -3.53 8.82 -14.05
CA ARG A 200 -4.33 7.95 -14.92
C ARG A 200 -5.62 7.50 -14.25
N LEU A 201 -5.57 7.14 -12.96
CA LEU A 201 -6.76 6.79 -12.17
C LEU A 201 -7.73 7.97 -12.05
N LEU A 202 -7.21 9.18 -11.79
CA LEU A 202 -8.02 10.38 -11.69
C LEU A 202 -8.73 10.72 -13.01
N THR A 203 -8.01 10.68 -14.13
CA THR A 203 -8.58 10.85 -15.48
C THR A 203 -9.67 9.81 -15.76
N ALA A 204 -9.44 8.54 -15.37
CA ALA A 204 -10.43 7.47 -15.51
C ALA A 204 -11.71 7.74 -14.71
N LEU A 205 -11.58 8.17 -13.45
CA LEU A 205 -12.71 8.45 -12.56
C LEU A 205 -13.46 9.72 -12.92
N ARG A 206 -12.78 10.73 -13.48
CA ARG A 206 -13.42 11.90 -14.09
C ARG A 206 -14.06 11.60 -15.44
N ARG A 207 -13.92 10.37 -15.93
CA ARG A 207 -14.48 9.87 -17.20
C ARG A 207 -13.91 10.62 -18.42
N GLU A 208 -12.76 11.25 -18.25
CA GLU A 208 -12.05 11.95 -19.31
C GLU A 208 -11.49 10.96 -20.33
N TYR A 209 -10.98 11.48 -21.45
CA TYR A 209 -10.32 10.67 -22.46
C TYR A 209 -9.03 10.06 -21.88
N LEU A 210 -8.86 8.76 -22.05
CA LEU A 210 -7.66 8.02 -21.66
C LEU A 210 -6.95 7.57 -22.93
N SER A 211 -5.64 7.83 -23.00
CA SER A 211 -4.81 7.17 -24.01
C SER A 211 -4.82 5.66 -23.77
N LEU A 212 -4.82 4.91 -24.86
CA LEU A 212 -4.64 3.47 -24.80
C LEU A 212 -3.25 3.16 -24.24
N PRO A 213 -3.13 2.20 -23.31
CA PRO A 213 -1.84 1.64 -22.94
C PRO A 213 -1.11 1.08 -24.15
N ASP A 214 0.22 1.03 -24.08
CA ASP A 214 1.04 0.47 -25.14
C ASP A 214 0.60 -0.97 -25.46
N GLY A 215 0.38 -1.26 -26.75
CA GLY A 215 -0.04 -2.57 -27.23
C GLY A 215 -1.53 -2.88 -27.13
N GLN A 216 -2.37 -1.97 -26.60
CA GLN A 216 -3.83 -2.14 -26.63
C GLN A 216 -4.43 -1.49 -27.89
N GLU A 217 -5.25 -2.26 -28.61
CA GLU A 217 -6.01 -1.77 -29.77
C GLU A 217 -7.51 -1.59 -29.43
N GLY A 218 -8.15 -0.65 -30.12
CA GLY A 218 -9.59 -0.40 -30.02
C GLY A 218 -10.00 0.60 -28.92
N PRO A 219 -11.28 0.97 -28.85
CA PRO A 219 -11.76 1.96 -27.89
C PRO A 219 -11.81 1.39 -26.47
N ILE A 220 -11.50 2.23 -25.47
CA ILE A 220 -11.68 1.88 -24.05
C ILE A 220 -13.17 1.63 -23.78
N ARG A 221 -13.47 0.45 -23.22
CA ARG A 221 -14.84 0.06 -22.90
C ARG A 221 -15.33 0.86 -21.70
N ARG A 222 -16.57 1.33 -21.76
CA ARG A 222 -17.20 2.10 -20.67
C ARG A 222 -18.57 1.52 -20.32
N ASN A 223 -18.95 1.61 -19.05
CA ASN A 223 -20.32 1.31 -18.64
C ASN A 223 -21.29 2.46 -18.93
N ALA A 224 -22.57 2.26 -18.60
CA ALA A 224 -23.63 3.25 -18.79
C ALA A 224 -23.40 4.57 -18.01
N ALA A 225 -22.62 4.55 -16.92
CA ALA A 225 -22.23 5.74 -16.17
C ALA A 225 -20.97 6.43 -16.73
N GLY A 226 -20.40 5.92 -17.83
CA GLY A 226 -19.24 6.48 -18.50
C GLY A 226 -17.90 6.09 -17.87
N PHE A 227 -17.88 5.23 -16.85
CA PHE A 227 -16.62 4.75 -16.26
C PHE A 227 -15.94 3.72 -17.16
N PRO A 228 -14.63 3.85 -17.40
CA PRO A 228 -13.88 2.85 -18.16
C PRO A 228 -13.76 1.53 -17.39
N HIS A 229 -13.67 0.42 -18.12
CA HIS A 229 -13.39 -0.89 -17.54
C HIS A 229 -12.00 -0.89 -16.89
N HIS A 230 -11.90 -1.29 -15.62
CA HIS A 230 -10.65 -1.19 -14.86
C HIS A 230 -9.43 -1.84 -15.55
N LYS A 231 -9.63 -2.96 -16.27
CA LYS A 231 -8.55 -3.61 -17.06
C LYS A 231 -8.08 -2.82 -18.29
N ASP A 232 -8.88 -1.88 -18.79
CA ASP A 232 -8.47 -0.97 -19.87
C ASP A 232 -7.77 0.27 -19.29
N VAL A 233 -8.06 0.60 -18.02
CA VAL A 233 -7.33 1.63 -17.28
C VAL A 233 -5.95 1.10 -16.88
N PHE A 234 -5.89 -0.08 -16.28
CA PHE A 234 -4.64 -0.72 -15.85
C PHE A 234 -4.59 -2.15 -16.40
N PRO A 235 -3.99 -2.35 -17.59
CA PRO A 235 -3.86 -3.67 -18.18
C PRO A 235 -2.70 -4.47 -17.57
N GLU A 236 -1.69 -3.78 -17.02
CA GLU A 236 -0.64 -4.45 -16.27
C GLU A 236 -1.22 -5.14 -15.04
N GLU A 237 -0.47 -6.09 -14.50
CA GLU A 237 -0.88 -6.81 -13.30
C GLU A 237 -0.08 -6.38 -12.06
N THR A 238 0.96 -5.57 -12.25
CA THR A 238 1.85 -5.05 -11.22
C THR A 238 2.12 -3.56 -11.44
N TRP A 239 2.30 -2.83 -10.34
CA TRP A 239 2.62 -1.40 -10.34
C TRP A 239 3.60 -1.07 -9.22
N LEU A 240 4.21 0.10 -9.32
CA LEU A 240 5.13 0.63 -8.32
C LEU A 240 4.38 1.48 -7.28
N TYR A 241 4.73 1.27 -6.02
CA TYR A 241 4.11 1.93 -4.87
C TYR A 241 5.14 2.50 -3.91
N HIS A 242 4.89 3.70 -3.44
CA HIS A 242 5.56 4.28 -2.29
C HIS A 242 4.93 3.73 -1.01
N THR A 243 5.76 3.30 -0.06
CA THR A 243 5.31 3.13 1.32
C THR A 243 5.28 4.51 1.99
N ALA A 244 4.12 4.91 2.51
CA ALA A 244 3.88 6.23 3.07
C ALA A 244 3.60 6.12 4.59
N PRO A 245 4.63 6.26 5.46
CA PRO A 245 4.44 6.41 6.90
C PRO A 245 3.65 7.69 7.18
N LEU A 246 2.48 7.55 7.78
CA LEU A 246 1.57 8.65 8.00
C LEU A 246 1.93 9.39 9.30
N SER A 247 1.54 10.66 9.41
CA SER A 247 1.74 11.52 10.58
C SER A 247 1.12 10.96 11.87
N SER A 248 0.18 10.03 11.74
CA SER A 248 -0.41 9.31 12.87
C SER A 248 0.58 8.32 13.52
N TRP A 249 1.68 7.97 12.83
CA TRP A 249 2.80 7.18 13.37
C TRP A 249 3.69 8.05 14.26
N THR A 250 3.22 8.27 15.49
CA THR A 250 3.91 9.10 16.49
C THR A 250 5.02 8.38 17.27
N GLY A 251 5.20 7.07 17.06
CA GLY A 251 6.23 6.28 17.74
C GLY A 251 7.62 6.46 17.13
N THR A 252 8.66 6.22 17.94
CA THR A 252 10.08 6.26 17.52
C THR A 252 10.56 4.96 16.85
N ARG A 253 9.66 4.00 16.61
CA ARG A 253 10.03 2.70 16.06
C ARG A 253 10.40 2.86 14.58
N PRO A 254 11.64 2.51 14.17
CA PRO A 254 12.04 2.56 12.78
C PRO A 254 11.41 1.44 11.95
N ILE A 255 11.48 1.60 10.63
CA ILE A 255 11.27 0.54 9.65
C ILE A 255 12.65 0.12 9.13
N THR A 256 12.96 -1.16 9.24
CA THR A 256 14.18 -1.73 8.65
C THR A 256 13.82 -2.40 7.33
N CYS A 257 14.34 -1.91 6.21
CA CYS A 257 14.10 -2.48 4.90
C CYS A 257 15.36 -3.14 4.35
N LEU A 258 15.19 -4.28 3.70
CA LEU A 258 16.18 -4.86 2.79
C LEU A 258 16.33 -3.93 1.58
N VAL A 259 17.56 -3.47 1.30
CA VAL A 259 17.84 -2.54 0.19
C VAL A 259 18.60 -3.22 -0.93
N SER A 260 19.49 -4.16 -0.58
CA SER A 260 20.26 -4.93 -1.55
C SER A 260 20.81 -6.20 -0.91
N VAL A 261 21.29 -7.11 -1.75
CA VAL A 261 22.06 -8.28 -1.33
C VAL A 261 23.44 -8.13 -1.95
N ASP A 262 24.50 -8.23 -1.13
CA ASP A 262 25.87 -8.11 -1.62
C ASP A 262 26.32 -9.35 -2.43
N GLU A 263 27.52 -9.28 -3.02
CA GLU A 263 28.10 -10.38 -3.80
C GLU A 263 28.30 -11.68 -2.99
N ASN A 264 28.31 -11.60 -1.65
CA ASN A 264 28.43 -12.74 -0.76
C ASN A 264 27.07 -13.28 -0.28
N GLY A 265 25.95 -12.76 -0.82
CA GLY A 265 24.61 -13.15 -0.40
C GLY A 265 24.18 -12.51 0.93
N ARG A 266 24.89 -11.50 1.44
CA ARG A 266 24.51 -10.82 2.68
C ARG A 266 23.47 -9.74 2.41
N ALA A 267 22.36 -9.83 3.13
CA ALA A 267 21.33 -8.82 3.15
C ALA A 267 21.84 -7.49 3.73
N LEU A 268 21.76 -6.42 2.95
CA LEU A 268 22.06 -5.06 3.38
C LEU A 268 20.75 -4.35 3.71
N HIS A 269 20.60 -4.01 4.99
CA HIS A 269 19.42 -3.33 5.51
C HIS A 269 19.69 -1.83 5.73
N LYS A 270 18.68 -1.01 5.48
CA LYS A 270 18.65 0.40 5.87
C LYS A 270 17.51 0.64 6.84
N GLU A 271 17.80 1.40 7.88
CA GLU A 271 16.81 1.87 8.84
C GLU A 271 16.23 3.22 8.40
N TYR A 272 14.91 3.34 8.44
CA TYR A 272 14.14 4.56 8.17
C TYR A 272 13.38 4.94 9.44
N SER A 273 13.44 6.22 9.82
CA SER A 273 12.90 6.72 11.08
C SER A 273 12.10 8.02 10.90
N PRO A 274 11.15 8.33 11.81
CA PRO A 274 10.51 9.64 11.87
C PRO A 274 11.57 10.77 11.92
N PRO A 275 11.32 11.93 11.28
CA PRO A 275 10.06 12.37 10.67
C PRO A 275 9.84 11.89 9.23
N TRP A 276 10.46 10.78 8.81
CA TRP A 276 10.26 10.15 7.49
C TRP A 276 10.66 11.06 6.32
N ASN A 277 11.72 11.85 6.52
CA ASN A 277 12.26 12.71 5.47
C ASN A 277 12.84 11.89 4.31
N ASP A 278 13.45 10.75 4.62
CA ASP A 278 14.00 9.83 3.65
C ASP A 278 12.87 8.98 3.04
N PRO A 279 12.73 8.94 1.70
CA PRO A 279 11.76 8.06 1.06
C PRO A 279 12.15 6.60 1.31
N LEU A 280 11.15 5.78 1.67
CA LEU A 280 11.30 4.33 1.70
C LEU A 280 11.46 3.77 0.26
N PRO A 281 12.01 2.55 0.11
CA PRO A 281 12.08 1.90 -1.18
C PRO A 281 10.71 1.82 -1.85
N ILE A 282 10.70 2.03 -3.17
CA ILE A 282 9.50 1.81 -3.98
C ILE A 282 9.34 0.31 -4.17
N THR A 283 8.15 -0.21 -3.90
CA THR A 283 7.85 -1.63 -3.99
C THR A 283 6.95 -1.91 -5.19
N GLU A 284 7.29 -2.93 -5.98
CA GLU A 284 6.39 -3.46 -6.98
C GLU A 284 5.35 -4.37 -6.32
N MET A 285 4.05 -4.13 -6.58
CA MET A 285 2.95 -4.93 -6.04
C MET A 285 1.90 -5.20 -7.11
N HIS A 286 1.16 -6.29 -6.96
CA HIS A 286 0.11 -6.73 -7.89
C HIS A 286 -1.29 -6.19 -7.55
N CYS A 287 -1.38 -5.29 -6.57
CA CYS A 287 -2.64 -4.86 -6.00
C CYS A 287 -3.32 -3.80 -6.86
N SER A 288 -4.65 -3.79 -6.88
CA SER A 288 -5.38 -2.77 -7.64
C SER A 288 -5.11 -1.36 -7.10
N PRO A 289 -4.68 -0.40 -7.95
CA PRO A 289 -4.51 0.99 -7.55
C PRO A 289 -5.76 1.60 -6.91
N TYR A 290 -6.96 1.16 -7.33
CA TYR A 290 -8.22 1.60 -6.73
C TYR A 290 -8.31 1.25 -5.24
N LEU A 291 -7.94 0.02 -4.87
CA LEU A 291 -8.06 -0.45 -3.48
C LEU A 291 -6.98 0.14 -2.58
N VAL A 292 -5.78 0.31 -3.12
CA VAL A 292 -4.70 1.01 -2.43
C VAL A 292 -5.11 2.45 -2.12
N VAL A 293 -5.61 3.20 -3.11
CA VAL A 293 -6.03 4.60 -2.92
C VAL A 293 -7.23 4.70 -1.98
N TRP A 294 -8.19 3.77 -2.04
CA TRP A 294 -9.31 3.73 -1.10
C TRP A 294 -8.82 3.63 0.36
N THR A 295 -7.90 2.70 0.63
CA THR A 295 -7.34 2.48 1.97
C THR A 295 -6.51 3.67 2.44
N ALA A 296 -5.71 4.27 1.56
CA ALA A 296 -4.96 5.47 1.86
C ALA A 296 -5.89 6.65 2.21
N TYR A 297 -6.90 6.90 1.36
CA TYR A 297 -7.87 7.97 1.55
C TYR A 297 -8.61 7.87 2.89
N LYS A 298 -8.98 6.65 3.32
CA LYS A 298 -9.63 6.40 4.62
C LYS A 298 -8.83 6.98 5.78
N TRP A 299 -7.50 6.92 5.75
CA TRP A 299 -6.66 7.45 6.82
C TRP A 299 -6.42 8.95 6.66
N LEU A 300 -6.19 9.42 5.44
CA LEU A 300 -5.99 10.84 5.15
C LEU A 300 -7.22 11.69 5.53
N ARG A 301 -8.44 11.20 5.26
CA ARG A 301 -9.67 11.88 5.67
C ARG A 301 -9.84 12.01 7.19
N LYS A 302 -9.10 11.23 7.99
CA LYS A 302 -9.07 11.31 9.46
C LYS A 302 -8.01 12.29 9.98
N GLY A 303 -7.38 13.07 9.09
CA GLY A 303 -6.35 14.04 9.42
C GLY A 303 -4.93 13.47 9.51
N ALA A 304 -4.72 12.24 9.03
CA ALA A 304 -3.37 11.74 8.80
C ALA A 304 -2.78 12.40 7.55
N HIS A 305 -1.46 12.57 7.52
CA HIS A 305 -0.73 13.18 6.40
C HIS A 305 0.46 12.31 6.02
N ALA A 306 0.81 12.28 4.74
CA ALA A 306 2.01 11.63 4.26
C ALA A 306 3.25 12.50 4.53
N PRO A 307 4.47 11.95 4.39
CA PRO A 307 5.69 12.75 4.45
C PRO A 307 5.73 13.78 3.32
N ALA A 308 6.43 14.90 3.54
CA ALA A 308 6.44 16.03 2.61
C ALA A 308 6.90 15.69 1.18
N HIS A 309 7.74 14.67 1.01
CA HIS A 309 8.19 14.21 -0.31
C HIS A 309 7.11 13.44 -1.11
N LEU A 310 5.95 13.16 -0.51
CA LEU A 310 4.77 12.54 -1.15
C LEU A 310 3.54 13.48 -1.16
N ALA A 311 3.74 14.78 -0.96
CA ALA A 311 2.61 15.73 -0.87
C ALA A 311 1.77 15.77 -2.16
N ASP A 312 2.42 15.73 -3.33
CA ASP A 312 1.74 15.72 -4.63
C ASP A 312 0.87 14.47 -4.81
N GLU A 313 1.39 13.30 -4.40
CA GLU A 313 0.65 12.05 -4.40
C GLU A 313 -0.48 12.05 -3.36
N GLU A 314 -0.28 12.62 -2.17
CA GLU A 314 -1.31 12.78 -1.14
C GLU A 314 -2.52 13.55 -1.67
N ASP A 315 -2.29 14.69 -2.33
CA ASP A 315 -3.35 15.52 -2.93
C ASP A 315 -4.16 14.72 -3.97
N LEU A 316 -3.48 13.95 -4.81
CA LEU A 316 -4.13 13.08 -5.80
C LEU A 316 -4.93 11.95 -5.13
N VAL A 317 -4.38 11.30 -4.11
CA VAL A 317 -5.07 10.26 -3.33
C VAL A 317 -6.33 10.83 -2.67
N ILE A 318 -6.25 12.04 -2.10
CA ILE A 318 -7.40 12.73 -1.50
C ILE A 318 -8.47 13.01 -2.54
N GLU A 319 -8.09 13.53 -3.71
CA GLU A 319 -9.04 13.84 -4.77
C GLU A 319 -9.72 12.59 -5.33
N ILE A 320 -8.94 11.58 -5.69
CA ILE A 320 -9.42 10.29 -6.18
C ILE A 320 -10.35 9.64 -5.14
N GLY A 321 -9.90 9.60 -3.89
CA GLY A 321 -10.64 9.03 -2.78
C GLY A 321 -11.98 9.70 -2.55
N ARG A 322 -12.07 11.04 -2.67
CA ARG A 322 -13.34 11.79 -2.62
C ARG A 322 -14.31 11.35 -3.71
N ILE A 323 -13.84 11.20 -4.95
CA ILE A 323 -14.68 10.74 -6.06
C ILE A 323 -15.19 9.33 -5.77
N MET A 324 -14.30 8.40 -5.40
CA MET A 324 -14.68 7.02 -5.06
C MET A 324 -15.69 6.97 -3.91
N TRP A 325 -15.51 7.80 -2.88
CA TRP A 325 -16.38 7.84 -1.71
C TRP A 325 -17.81 8.27 -2.05
N GLN A 326 -17.99 9.20 -2.98
CA GLN A 326 -19.32 9.65 -3.43
C GLN A 326 -20.14 8.47 -3.99
N TYR A 327 -19.52 7.57 -4.75
CA TYR A 327 -20.18 6.39 -5.30
C TYR A 327 -20.36 5.27 -4.28
N ALA A 328 -19.45 5.16 -3.31
CA ALA A 328 -19.57 4.18 -2.22
C ALA A 328 -20.65 4.57 -1.19
N SER A 329 -21.09 5.85 -1.15
CA SER A 329 -22.22 6.34 -0.34
C SER A 329 -22.18 5.90 1.14
N ILE A 330 -20.98 5.84 1.71
CA ILE A 330 -20.79 5.46 3.10
C ILE A 330 -21.01 6.72 3.96
N PRO A 331 -21.93 6.70 4.95
CA PRO A 331 -22.15 7.82 5.86
C PRO A 331 -20.85 8.21 6.57
N ASP A 332 -20.65 9.51 6.79
CA ASP A 332 -19.45 10.01 7.47
C ASP A 332 -19.35 9.52 8.93
N GLU A 333 -20.46 9.05 9.52
CA GLU A 333 -20.58 8.62 10.92
C GLU A 333 -20.07 7.19 11.20
N CYS A 334 -19.67 6.42 10.18
CA CYS A 334 -19.30 5.02 10.36
C CYS A 334 -17.83 4.78 10.79
N TYR A 335 -17.05 5.81 11.16
CA TYR A 335 -15.58 5.68 11.30
C TYR A 335 -14.91 6.38 12.46
#